data_AF-A0A7K3D340-F1
#
_entry.id   AF-A0A7K3D340-F1
#
_cell.length_a   1.000
_cell.length_b   1.000
_cell.length_c   1.000
_cell.angle_alpha   90.00
_cell.angle_beta   90.00
_cell.angle_gamma   90.00
#
_symmetry.space_group_name_H-M   'P 1'
#
loop_
_entity.id
_entity.type
_entity.pdbx_description
1 polymer ?
#
loop_
_entity_poly.entity_id
_entity_poly.type
_entity_poly.pdbx_seq_one_letter_code
_entity_poly.pdbx_strand_id
1 'polypeptide(L)' 'DVKGLYAKQAAGAIKGLTGVDDPYEAPERPDLRLHTHREPVSVSADGIHLMLTERGLI' A
#
# COMPACT_ATOMS: atom_id res chain seq x y z
N ASP A 1 0.74 6.82 13.91
CA ASP A 1 -0.68 6.49 13.65
C ASP A 1 -1.50 7.77 13.50
N VAL A 2 -1.46 8.40 12.33
CA VAL A 2 -2.11 9.71 12.10
C VAL A 2 -3.65 9.62 12.23
N LYS A 3 -4.21 8.44 11.95
CA LYS A 3 -5.65 8.17 11.99
C LYS A 3 -6.12 7.52 13.30
N GLY A 4 -5.20 7.15 14.19
CA GLY A 4 -5.51 6.48 15.45
C GLY A 4 -6.00 5.03 15.30
N LEU A 5 -5.80 4.39 14.14
CA LEU A 5 -6.35 3.06 13.86
C LEU A 5 -5.64 1.95 14.65
N TYR A 6 -4.32 2.02 14.74
CA TYR A 6 -3.52 1.06 15.52
C TYR A 6 -3.80 1.21 17.02
N ALA A 7 -3.91 2.45 17.51
CA ALA A 7 -4.25 2.70 18.91
C ALA A 7 -5.66 2.20 19.27
N LYS A 8 -6.64 2.38 18.37
CA LYS A 8 -8.01 1.88 18.56
C LYS A 8 -8.08 0.36 18.55
N GLN A 9 -7.31 -0.32 17.69
CA GLN A 9 -7.22 -1.78 17.69
C GLN A 9 -6.60 -2.28 19.01
N ALA A 10 -5.49 -1.66 19.45
CA ALA A 10 -4.82 -2.04 20.69
C ALA A 10 -5.72 -1.87 21.92
N ALA A 11 -6.62 -0.88 21.89
CA ALA A 11 -7.64 -0.65 22.92
C ALA A 11 -8.88 -1.59 22.79
N GLY A 12 -8.93 -2.47 21.79
CA GLY A 12 -10.04 -3.39 21.54
C GLY A 12 -11.27 -2.78 20.85
N ALA A 13 -11.18 -1.54 20.39
CA ALA A 13 -12.30 -0.82 19.76
C ALA A 13 -12.49 -1.13 18.26
N ILE A 14 -11.46 -1.69 17.60
CA ILE A 14 -11.50 -2.17 16.22
C ILE A 14 -10.98 -3.61 16.21
N LYS A 15 -11.61 -4.46 15.39
CA LYS A 15 -11.15 -5.82 15.08
C LYS A 15 -10.94 -5.96 13.57
N GLY A 16 -10.11 -6.90 13.16
CA GLY A 16 -9.85 -7.18 11.75
C GLY A 16 -9.01 -6.09 11.08
N LEU A 17 -8.07 -5.49 11.82
CA LEU A 17 -7.11 -4.55 11.26
C LEU A 17 -6.02 -5.32 10.51
N THR A 18 -6.04 -5.20 9.19
CA THR A 18 -5.07 -5.86 8.31
C THR A 18 -3.63 -5.45 8.68
N GLY A 19 -2.74 -6.44 8.81
CA GLY A 19 -1.37 -6.28 9.27
C GLY A 19 -1.21 -6.25 10.80
N VAL A 20 -2.29 -6.45 11.56
CA VAL A 20 -2.26 -6.57 13.03
C VAL A 20 -2.91 -7.89 13.46
N ASP A 21 -4.24 -7.97 13.42
CA ASP A 21 -5.02 -9.15 13.80
C ASP A 21 -5.69 -9.85 12.60
N ASP A 22 -5.61 -9.24 11.41
CA ASP A 22 -6.00 -9.84 10.13
C ASP A 22 -4.78 -9.86 9.19
N PRO A 23 -4.43 -10.99 8.55
CA PRO A 23 -3.26 -11.05 7.68
C PRO A 23 -3.41 -10.19 6.42
N TYR A 24 -2.29 -9.65 5.93
CA TYR A 24 -2.22 -9.05 4.60
C TYR A 24 -1.64 -10.07 3.61
N GLU A 25 -2.43 -10.47 2.62
CA GLU A 25 -1.97 -11.34 1.53
C GLU A 25 -1.39 -10.48 0.41
N ALA A 26 -0.06 -10.40 0.34
CA ALA A 26 0.60 -9.65 -0.71
C ALA A 26 0.33 -10.28 -2.09
N PRO A 27 0.06 -9.48 -3.14
CA PRO A 27 -0.15 -10.02 -4.48
C PRO A 27 1.08 -10.81 -4.95
N GLU A 28 0.89 -12.04 -5.44
CA GLU A 28 1.97 -12.88 -5.97
C GLU A 28 2.53 -12.34 -7.29
N ARG A 29 1.65 -11.85 -8.17
CA ARG A 29 1.99 -11.37 -9.51
C ARG A 29 1.43 -9.96 -9.78
N PRO A 30 1.93 -8.92 -9.07
CA PRO A 30 1.52 -7.56 -9.35
C PRO A 30 2.09 -7.09 -10.69
N ASP A 31 1.37 -6.21 -11.38
CA ASP A 31 1.87 -5.53 -12.59
C ASP A 31 3.04 -4.58 -12.28
N LEU A 32 3.01 -3.94 -11.11
CA LEU A 32 4.04 -3.08 -10.57
C LEU A 32 4.01 -3.13 -9.04
N ARG A 33 5.19 -3.12 -8.42
CA ARG A 33 5.34 -3.03 -6.96
C ARG A 33 6.09 -1.75 -6.61
N LEU A 34 5.47 -0.90 -5.78
CA LEU A 34 6.03 0.36 -5.33
C LEU A 34 6.48 0.24 -3.87
N HIS A 35 7.72 0.63 -3.58
CA HIS A 35 8.26 0.61 -2.23
C HIS A 35 8.15 1.99 -1.59
N THR A 36 6.91 2.43 -1.33
CA THR A 36 6.56 3.79 -0.87
C THR A 36 7.21 4.23 0.44
N HIS A 37 7.78 3.32 1.20
CA HIS A 37 8.57 3.61 2.42
C HIS A 37 10.06 3.88 2.14
N ARG A 38 10.52 3.65 0.90
CA ARG A 38 11.91 3.79 0.45
C ARG A 38 12.10 4.92 -0.56
N GLU A 39 11.03 5.40 -1.17
CA GLU A 39 11.08 6.36 -2.27
C GLU A 39 10.06 7.50 -2.08
N PRO A 40 10.35 8.70 -2.61
CA PRO A 40 9.38 9.79 -2.64
C PRO A 40 8.17 9.46 -3.50
N VAL A 41 7.04 10.11 -3.19
CA VAL A 41 5.78 9.96 -3.93
C VAL A 41 5.95 10.20 -5.44
N SER A 42 6.75 11.19 -5.84
CA SER A 42 7.00 11.48 -7.26
C SER A 42 7.61 10.29 -7.99
N VAL A 43 8.55 9.58 -7.37
CA VAL A 43 9.20 8.41 -7.98
C VAL A 43 8.20 7.27 -8.20
N SER A 44 7.36 6.99 -7.20
CA SER A 44 6.30 5.98 -7.35
C SER A 44 5.29 6.35 -8.43
N ALA A 45 4.90 7.63 -8.50
CA ALA A 45 3.95 8.13 -9.48
C ALA A 45 4.51 8.07 -10.91
N ASP A 46 5.77 8.47 -11.10
CA ASP A 46 6.46 8.39 -12.40
C ASP A 46 6.59 6.94 -12.86
N GLY A 47 6.87 6.01 -11.95
CA GLY A 47 6.91 4.57 -12.26
C GLY A 47 5.56 4.02 -12.74
N ILE A 48 4.45 4.46 -12.14
CA ILE A 48 3.10 4.10 -12.62
C ILE A 48 2.86 4.69 -14.01
N HIS A 49 3.16 5.97 -14.20
CA HIS A 49 2.95 6.66 -15.49
C HIS A 49 3.72 5.95 -16.61
N LEU A 50 5.00 5.67 -16.39
CA LEU A 50 5.84 4.96 -17.35
C LEU A 50 5.25 3.59 -17.71
N MET A 51 4.87 2.78 -16.72
CA MET A 51 4.27 1.47 -16.95
C MET A 51 2.99 1.56 -17.78
N LEU A 52 2.14 2.55 -17.53
CA LEU A 52 0.91 2.76 -18.29
C LEU A 52 1.20 3.17 -19.74
N THR A 53 2.17 4.07 -19.96
CA THR A 53 2.62 4.49 -21.30
C THR A 53 3.23 3.33 -22.08
N GLU A 54 4.11 2.52 -21.46
CA GLU A 54 4.73 1.35 -22.11
C GLU A 54 3.71 0.29 -22.53
N ARG A 55 2.60 0.20 -21.80
CA ARG A 55 1.47 -0.69 -22.12
C ARG A 55 0.45 -0.06 -23.07
N GLY A 56 0.64 1.19 -23.49
CA GLY A 56 -0.28 1.91 -24.37
C GLY A 56 -1.67 2.17 -23.75
N LEU A 57 -1.73 2.28 -22.42
CA LEU A 57 -2.97 2.52 -21.68
C LEU A 57 -3.27 4.02 -21.48
N ILE A 58 -2.25 4.87 -21.69
CA ILE A 58 -2.31 6.33 -21.73
C ILE A 58 -1.35 6.87 -22.80
#